data_AF-A0A0G0NQ55-F1
#
_entry.id   AF-A0A0G0NQ55-F1
#
_cell.length_a   1.000
_cell.length_b   1.000
_cell.length_c   1.000
_cell.angle_alpha   90.00
_cell.angle_beta   90.00
_cell.angle_gamma   90.00
#
_symmetry.space_group_name_H-M   'P 1'
#
loop_
_entity.id
_entity.type
_entity.pdbx_description
1 polymer ?
#
loop_
_entity_poly.entity_id
_entity_poly.type
_entity_poly.pdbx_seq_one_letter_code
_entity_poly.pdbx_strand_id
1 'polypeptide(L)'
;MKKIFIYSLIAFLLLSLSATVVLAGTAQDIATGGLEATNAQAGLSEGDPATTIGAALGVLLNILSLIFLIICVYAGVTWMTANGEPENIRKARSMLIQGAIGLAVTLAAYAFTAFVLERINTAVIGG
;
A
#
# COMPACT_ATOMS: atom_id res chain seq x y z
N MET A 1 25.01 -13.00 -14.88
CA MET A 1 23.62 -12.86 -15.36
C MET A 1 22.68 -12.20 -14.34
N LYS A 2 22.70 -12.57 -13.04
CA LYS A 2 21.89 -11.92 -11.98
C LYS A 2 22.06 -10.39 -11.88
N LYS A 3 23.30 -9.89 -12.07
CA LYS A 3 23.63 -8.45 -11.99
C LYS A 3 23.09 -7.67 -13.20
N ILE A 4 23.14 -8.26 -14.39
CA ILE A 4 22.62 -7.68 -15.65
C ILE A 4 21.10 -7.47 -15.57
N PHE A 5 20.37 -8.41 -14.97
CA PHE A 5 18.93 -8.28 -14.80
C PHE A 5 18.56 -7.22 -13.76
N ILE A 6 19.33 -7.10 -12.68
CA ILE A 6 19.18 -6.04 -11.68
C ILE A 6 19.48 -4.66 -12.26
N TYR A 7 20.52 -4.52 -13.09
CA TYR A 7 20.81 -3.27 -13.79
C TYR A 7 19.74 -2.93 -14.82
N SER A 8 19.14 -3.93 -15.48
CA SER A 8 18.00 -3.74 -16.40
C SER A 8 16.74 -3.28 -15.67
N LEU A 9 16.42 -3.86 -14.50
CA LEU A 9 15.28 -3.47 -13.69
C LEU A 9 15.46 -2.06 -13.09
N ILE A 10 16.68 -1.71 -12.67
CA ILE A 10 17.03 -0.36 -12.20
C ILE A 10 17.02 0.67 -13.34
N ALA A 11 17.50 0.30 -14.53
CA ALA A 11 17.44 1.16 -15.71
C ALA A 11 15.98 1.37 -16.17
N PHE A 12 15.14 0.34 -16.10
CA PHE A 12 13.72 0.45 -16.41
C PHE A 12 12.97 1.30 -15.37
N LEU A 13 13.33 1.20 -14.09
CA LEU A 13 12.81 2.03 -13.01
C LEU A 13 13.26 3.51 -13.13
N LEU A 14 14.50 3.76 -13.58
CA LEU A 14 15.00 5.12 -13.85
C LEU A 14 14.38 5.72 -15.13
N LEU A 15 14.10 4.88 -16.13
CA LEU A 15 13.43 5.29 -17.36
C LEU A 15 11.94 5.56 -17.13
N SER A 16 11.26 4.80 -16.27
CA SER A 16 9.87 5.07 -15.90
C SER A 16 9.71 6.31 -15.01
N LEU A 17 10.74 6.66 -14.22
CA LEU A 17 10.77 7.88 -13.42
C LEU A 17 10.98 9.15 -14.28
N SER A 18 11.64 9.03 -15.43
CA SER A 18 11.82 10.15 -16.37
C SER A 18 10.67 10.31 -17.35
N ALA A 19 9.87 9.27 -17.60
CA ALA A 19 8.69 9.32 -18.46
C ALA A 19 7.45 9.97 -17.80
N THR A 20 7.45 10.21 -16.48
CA THR A 20 6.27 10.70 -15.72
C THR A 20 6.30 12.19 -15.36
N VAL A 21 7.09 13.03 -16.04
CA VAL A 21 6.91 14.51 -16.00
C VAL A 21 5.66 14.97 -16.80
N VAL A 22 4.72 14.08 -17.07
CA VAL A 22 3.38 14.43 -17.56
C VAL A 22 2.35 13.98 -16.54
N LEU A 23 1.84 14.98 -15.80
CA LEU A 23 0.63 14.98 -14.99
C LEU A 23 0.52 13.87 -13.92
N ALA A 24 1.54 13.74 -13.09
CA ALA A 24 1.31 13.26 -11.73
C ALA A 24 0.54 14.36 -10.97
N GLY A 25 -0.79 14.37 -11.10
CA GLY A 25 -1.66 14.89 -10.05
C GLY A 25 -1.17 14.26 -8.76
N THR A 26 -0.74 15.10 -7.84
CA THR A 26 0.31 14.74 -6.89
C THR A 26 -0.11 13.49 -6.12
N ALA A 27 0.79 12.52 -5.94
CA ALA A 27 0.53 11.42 -4.99
C ALA A 27 0.23 11.97 -3.57
N GLN A 28 0.58 13.25 -3.34
CA GLN A 28 0.15 14.05 -2.21
C GLN A 28 -1.36 14.34 -2.23
N ASP A 29 -1.98 14.76 -3.34
CA ASP A 29 -3.43 15.05 -3.45
C ASP A 29 -4.33 13.83 -3.21
N ILE A 30 -3.89 12.62 -3.56
CA ILE A 30 -4.67 11.40 -3.25
C ILE A 30 -4.62 11.09 -1.75
N ALA A 31 -3.48 11.35 -1.09
CA ALA A 31 -3.31 11.14 0.34
C ALA A 31 -3.92 12.26 1.20
N THR A 32 -3.76 13.52 0.79
CA THR A 32 -4.36 14.68 1.47
C THR A 32 -5.84 14.81 1.15
N GLY A 33 -6.30 14.51 -0.07
CA GLY A 33 -7.71 14.54 -0.43
C GLY A 33 -8.55 13.49 0.30
N GLY A 34 -8.01 12.28 0.51
CA GLY A 34 -8.66 11.25 1.34
C GLY A 34 -8.70 11.64 2.83
N LEU A 35 -7.64 12.28 3.33
CA LEU A 35 -7.56 12.76 4.70
C LEU A 35 -8.48 13.97 4.92
N GLU A 36 -8.50 14.94 4.02
CA GLU A 36 -9.39 16.12 4.04
C GLU A 36 -10.87 15.72 3.93
N ALA A 37 -11.21 14.79 3.04
CA ALA A 37 -12.57 14.26 2.94
C ALA A 37 -13.01 13.56 4.24
N THR A 38 -12.10 12.82 4.87
CA THR A 38 -12.36 12.17 6.17
C THR A 38 -12.50 13.19 7.29
N ASN A 39 -11.64 14.22 7.33
CA ASN A 39 -11.69 15.29 8.33
C ASN A 39 -12.96 16.13 8.21
N ALA A 40 -13.39 16.44 6.98
CA ALA A 40 -14.62 17.18 6.70
C ALA A 40 -15.87 16.36 7.09
N GLN A 41 -15.87 15.05 6.85
CA GLN A 41 -16.95 14.14 7.28
C GLN A 41 -16.98 13.98 8.82
N ALA A 42 -15.81 14.00 9.47
CA ALA A 42 -15.68 13.82 10.91
C ALA A 42 -15.76 15.13 11.73
N GLY A 43 -15.82 16.30 11.07
CA GLY A 43 -15.91 17.61 11.74
C GLY A 43 -14.64 18.01 12.51
N LEU A 44 -13.48 17.48 12.12
CA LEU A 44 -12.21 17.64 12.85
C LEU A 44 -11.51 18.94 12.37
N SER A 45 -11.18 19.82 13.32
CA SER A 45 -10.41 21.04 13.04
C SER A 45 -8.90 20.76 13.05
N GLU A 46 -8.14 21.50 12.25
CA GLU A 46 -6.67 21.43 12.20
C GLU A 46 -6.08 21.56 13.63
N GLY A 47 -5.54 20.46 14.16
CA GLY A 47 -4.99 20.38 15.52
C GLY A 47 -5.57 19.25 16.39
N ASP A 48 -6.64 18.58 15.98
CA ASP A 48 -7.22 17.46 16.74
C ASP A 48 -6.27 16.23 16.70
N PRO A 49 -6.18 15.40 17.77
CA PRO A 49 -5.33 14.21 17.77
C PRO A 49 -5.69 13.24 16.64
N ALA A 50 -6.97 13.17 16.26
CA ALA A 50 -7.45 12.33 15.17
C ALA A 50 -6.83 12.72 13.81
N THR A 51 -6.76 14.01 13.49
CA THR A 51 -6.10 14.54 12.28
C THR A 51 -4.62 14.22 12.24
N THR A 52 -3.92 14.37 13.37
CA THR A 52 -2.47 14.09 13.47
C THR A 52 -2.18 12.60 13.29
N ILE A 53 -3.00 11.74 13.89
CA ILE A 53 -2.90 10.29 13.74
C ILE A 53 -3.23 9.88 12.29
N GLY A 54 -4.24 10.48 11.67
CA GLY A 54 -4.60 10.24 10.27
C GLY A 54 -3.46 10.57 9.30
N ALA A 55 -2.80 11.71 9.49
CA ALA A 55 -1.63 12.09 8.71
C ALA A 55 -0.45 11.12 8.91
N ALA A 56 -0.16 10.73 10.15
CA ALA A 56 0.89 9.77 10.46
C ALA A 56 0.62 8.39 9.84
N LEU A 57 -0.63 7.90 9.92
CA LEU A 57 -1.05 6.67 9.26
C LEU A 57 -0.93 6.78 7.74
N GLY A 58 -1.31 7.90 7.14
CA GLY A 58 -1.15 8.14 5.70
C GLY A 58 0.31 7.98 5.25
N VAL A 59 1.27 8.56 5.99
CA VAL A 59 2.70 8.40 5.69
C VAL A 59 3.16 6.96 5.85
N LEU A 60 2.74 6.29 6.93
CA LEU A 60 3.06 4.89 7.20
C LEU A 60 2.53 3.94 6.11
N LEU A 61 1.27 4.11 5.68
CA LEU A 61 0.66 3.29 4.64
C LEU A 61 1.36 3.46 3.29
N ASN A 62 1.75 4.69 2.93
CA ASN A 62 2.49 4.93 1.68
C ASN A 62 3.82 4.19 1.64
N ILE A 63 4.62 4.26 2.71
CA ILE A 63 5.91 3.58 2.80
C ILE A 63 5.71 2.05 2.79
N LEU A 64 4.69 1.56 3.50
CA LEU A 64 4.39 0.13 3.55
C LEU A 64 3.99 -0.42 2.19
N SER A 65 3.13 0.28 1.45
CA SER A 65 2.72 -0.10 0.09
C SER A 65 3.90 -0.14 -0.88
N LEU A 66 4.84 0.82 -0.79
CA LEU A 66 6.04 0.82 -1.61
C LEU A 66 6.94 -0.41 -1.31
N ILE A 67 7.16 -0.71 -0.04
CA ILE A 67 7.91 -1.91 0.38
C ILE A 67 7.23 -3.18 -0.13
N PHE A 68 5.90 -3.25 -0.03
CA PHE A 68 5.12 -4.39 -0.48
C PHE A 68 5.29 -4.64 -1.98
N LEU A 69 5.27 -3.58 -2.79
CA LEU A 69 5.50 -3.67 -4.23
C LEU A 69 6.89 -4.24 -4.53
N ILE A 70 7.94 -3.76 -3.85
CA ILE A 70 9.32 -4.24 -4.04
C ILE A 70 9.43 -5.74 -3.74
N ILE A 71 8.84 -6.20 -2.63
CA ILE A 71 8.85 -7.61 -2.25
C ILE A 71 8.08 -8.46 -3.28
N CYS A 72 6.93 -7.99 -3.75
CA CYS A 72 6.13 -8.69 -4.74
C CYS A 72 6.90 -8.89 -6.06
N VAL A 73 7.57 -7.85 -6.55
CA VAL A 73 8.44 -7.93 -7.73
C VAL A 73 9.61 -8.88 -7.49
N TYR A 74 10.28 -8.80 -6.34
CA TYR A 74 11.39 -9.69 -6.00
C TYR A 74 10.97 -11.16 -5.91
N ALA A 75 9.82 -11.43 -5.29
CA ALA A 75 9.26 -12.78 -5.19
C ALA A 75 8.88 -13.33 -6.58
N GLY A 76 8.27 -12.51 -7.44
CA GLY A 76 7.93 -12.88 -8.81
C GLY A 76 9.15 -13.21 -9.67
N VAL A 77 10.19 -12.37 -9.61
CA VAL A 77 11.45 -12.63 -10.33
C VAL A 77 12.14 -13.89 -9.80
N THR A 78 12.12 -14.12 -8.48
CA THR A 78 12.67 -15.32 -7.85
C THR A 78 11.94 -16.58 -8.33
N TRP A 79 10.60 -16.52 -8.46
CA TRP A 79 9.80 -17.62 -8.99
C TRP A 79 10.15 -17.91 -10.46
N MET A 80 10.28 -16.87 -11.28
CA MET A 80 10.59 -17.01 -12.71
C MET A 80 12.03 -17.49 -12.96
N THR A 81 12.98 -17.15 -12.07
CA THR A 81 14.40 -17.50 -12.22
C THR A 81 14.78 -18.81 -11.53
N ALA A 82 13.81 -19.53 -10.93
CA ALA A 82 14.10 -20.71 -10.14
C ALA A 82 14.67 -21.90 -10.94
N ASN A 83 14.63 -21.91 -12.28
CA ASN A 83 15.27 -22.92 -13.15
C ASN A 83 15.03 -24.39 -12.74
N GLY A 84 13.88 -24.69 -12.13
CA GLY A 84 13.55 -26.04 -11.63
C GLY A 84 14.14 -26.42 -10.28
N GLU A 85 14.85 -25.52 -9.60
CA GLU A 85 15.36 -25.75 -8.24
C GLU A 85 14.20 -25.65 -7.23
N PRO A 86 13.81 -26.76 -6.56
CA PRO A 86 12.58 -26.82 -5.77
C PRO A 86 12.60 -25.86 -4.57
N GLU A 87 13.78 -25.55 -4.05
CA GLU A 87 13.93 -24.65 -2.91
C GLU A 87 13.56 -23.20 -3.25
N ASN A 88 13.99 -22.71 -4.42
CA ASN A 88 13.68 -21.36 -4.87
C ASN A 88 12.18 -21.19 -5.21
N ILE A 89 11.55 -22.25 -5.76
CA ILE A 89 10.11 -22.27 -6.03
C ILE A 89 9.32 -22.22 -4.72
N ARG A 90 9.70 -23.06 -3.73
CA ARG A 90 9.06 -23.08 -2.41
C ARG A 90 9.18 -21.74 -1.71
N LYS A 91 10.37 -21.13 -1.75
CA LYS A 91 10.65 -19.83 -1.13
C LYS A 91 9.84 -18.70 -1.78
N ALA A 92 9.77 -18.65 -3.11
CA ALA A 92 8.99 -17.65 -3.81
C ALA A 92 7.48 -17.80 -3.55
N ARG A 93 6.97 -19.04 -3.55
CA ARG A 93 5.56 -19.35 -3.24
C ARG A 93 5.21 -18.94 -1.81
N SER A 94 6.10 -19.20 -0.85
CA SER A 94 5.90 -18.79 0.54
C SER A 94 5.82 -17.27 0.69
N MET A 95 6.69 -16.51 0.01
CA MET A 95 6.64 -15.04 0.00
C MET A 95 5.32 -14.52 -0.60
N LEU A 96 4.84 -15.10 -1.69
CA LEU A 96 3.57 -14.69 -2.30
C LEU A 96 2.37 -14.99 -1.39
N ILE A 97 2.34 -16.16 -0.74
CA ILE A 97 1.27 -16.51 0.21
C ILE A 97 1.27 -15.55 1.41
N GLN A 98 2.45 -15.25 1.97
CA GLN A 98 2.57 -14.29 3.06
C GLN A 98 2.10 -12.89 2.64
N GLY A 99 2.45 -12.45 1.43
CA GLY A 99 1.95 -11.20 0.86
C GLY A 99 0.43 -11.17 0.69
N ALA A 100 -0.16 -12.27 0.21
CA ALA A 100 -1.61 -12.39 0.04
C ALA A 100 -2.35 -12.36 1.39
N ILE A 101 -1.80 -12.99 2.43
CA ILE A 101 -2.35 -12.93 3.79
C ILE A 101 -2.32 -11.48 4.32
N GLY A 102 -1.21 -10.77 4.11
CA GLY A 102 -1.10 -9.36 4.48
C GLY A 102 -2.18 -8.50 3.81
N LEU A 103 -2.40 -8.70 2.52
CA LEU A 103 -3.43 -7.99 1.76
C LEU A 103 -4.85 -8.31 2.28
N ALA A 104 -5.13 -9.59 2.55
CA ALA A 104 -6.41 -10.03 3.09
C ALA A 104 -6.69 -9.40 4.46
N VAL A 105 -5.69 -9.31 5.34
CA VAL A 105 -5.82 -8.65 6.65
C VAL A 105 -6.10 -7.17 6.50
N THR A 106 -5.42 -6.44 5.60
CA THR A 106 -5.71 -5.02 5.37
C THR A 106 -7.13 -4.77 4.88
N LEU A 107 -7.64 -5.61 3.97
CA LEU A 107 -9.02 -5.51 3.48
C LEU A 107 -10.04 -5.83 4.59
N ALA A 108 -9.76 -6.86 5.40
CA ALA A 108 -10.59 -7.23 6.54
C ALA A 108 -10.62 -6.12 7.61
N ALA A 109 -9.48 -5.47 7.88
CA ALA A 109 -9.41 -4.34 8.81
C ALA A 109 -10.28 -3.16 8.35
N TYR A 110 -10.23 -2.81 7.06
CA TYR A 110 -11.09 -1.75 6.51
C TYR A 110 -12.58 -2.08 6.65
N ALA A 111 -12.97 -3.30 6.29
CA ALA A 111 -14.35 -3.76 6.43
C ALA A 111 -14.82 -3.73 7.90
N PHE A 112 -13.95 -4.12 8.83
CA PHE A 112 -14.24 -4.09 10.26
C PHE A 112 -14.42 -2.66 10.78
N THR A 113 -13.52 -1.73 10.42
CA THR A 113 -13.63 -0.32 10.82
C THR A 113 -14.92 0.30 10.30
N ALA A 114 -15.26 0.07 9.02
CA ALA A 114 -16.50 0.56 8.42
C ALA A 114 -17.73 0.01 9.16
N PHE A 115 -17.73 -1.28 9.47
CA PHE A 115 -18.82 -1.91 10.23
C PHE A 115 -19.00 -1.26 11.61
N VAL A 116 -17.91 -1.04 12.35
CA VAL A 116 -17.99 -0.41 13.68
C VAL A 116 -18.50 1.02 13.60
N LEU A 117 -18.00 1.81 12.64
CA LEU A 117 -18.45 3.20 12.44
C LEU A 117 -19.92 3.30 12.04
N GLU A 118 -20.41 2.38 11.21
CA GLU A 118 -21.83 2.31 10.83
C GLU A 118 -22.73 2.04 12.05
N ARG A 119 -22.31 1.12 12.94
CA ARG A 119 -23.04 0.83 14.17
C ARG A 119 -23.07 2.01 15.13
N ILE A 120 -21.97 2.75 15.24
CA ILE A 120 -21.88 3.96 16.09
C ILE A 120 -22.75 5.08 15.51
N ASN A 121 -22.65 5.40 14.22
CA ASN A 121 -23.47 6.44 13.60
C ASN A 121 -24.97 6.14 13.70
N THR A 122 -25.37 4.88 13.47
CA THR A 122 -26.77 4.46 13.62
C THR A 122 -27.26 4.64 15.07
N ALA A 123 -26.42 4.34 16.06
CA ALA A 123 -26.78 4.49 17.48
C ALA A 123 -26.81 5.96 17.95
N VAL A 124 -26.02 6.85 17.34
CA VAL A 124 -25.91 8.27 17.72
C VAL A 124 -26.93 9.15 16.98
N ILE A 125 -27.20 8.87 15.70
CA ILE A 125 -28.07 9.70 14.84
C ILE A 125 -29.49 9.09 14.72
N GLY A 126 -29.64 7.79 14.97
CA GLY A 126 -30.92 7.07 14.85
C GLY A 126 -31.79 7.02 16.12
N GLY A 127 -31.59 7.95 17.05
CA GLY A 127 -32.44 8.16 18.23
C GLY A 127 -33.33 9.39 18.08
#